data_AF-A0A7X8XS31-F1
#
_entry.id   AF-A0A7X8XS31-F1
#
_cell.length_a   1.000
_cell.length_b   1.000
_cell.length_c   1.000
_cell.angle_alpha   90.00
_cell.angle_beta   90.00
_cell.angle_gamma   90.00
#
_symmetry.space_group_name_H-M   'P 1'
#
loop_
_entity.id
_entity.type
_entity.pdbx_description
1 polymer ?
#
loop_
_entity_poly.entity_id
_entity_poly.type
_entity_poly.pdbx_seq_one_letter_code
_entity_poly.pdbx_strand_id
1 'polypeptide(L)'
;MKLNNLSKNDLEIIKDCLIFSEDERVFPGWEFETLFGISRERFSAVSKEWPAVDSESQDVEMAVIGCLNNILGYLHMSDKDWKNNFSFTPNELLKILRNIE
;
A
#
# COMPACT_ATOMS: atom_id res chain seq x y z
N MET A 1 -7.00 8.71 8.67
CA MET A 1 -6.92 8.73 7.17
C MET A 1 -8.32 8.86 6.54
N LYS A 2 -8.49 9.57 5.40
CA LYS A 2 -9.83 9.79 4.78
C LYS A 2 -10.18 8.75 3.71
N LEU A 3 -10.84 7.66 4.09
CA LEU A 3 -11.23 6.59 3.15
C LEU A 3 -12.62 6.80 2.49
N ASN A 4 -13.49 7.60 3.10
CA ASN A 4 -14.90 7.71 2.70
C ASN A 4 -15.14 8.30 1.30
N ASN A 5 -14.12 8.94 0.71
CA ASN A 5 -14.20 9.55 -0.62
C ASN A 5 -13.60 8.67 -1.72
N LEU A 6 -13.08 7.49 -1.37
CA LEU A 6 -12.48 6.57 -2.32
C LEU A 6 -13.55 5.82 -3.10
N SER A 7 -13.30 5.68 -4.40
CA SER A 7 -14.11 4.80 -5.24
C SER A 7 -13.79 3.34 -4.91
N LYS A 8 -14.66 2.41 -5.34
CA LYS A 8 -14.38 0.97 -5.24
C LYS A 8 -13.06 0.60 -5.93
N ASN A 9 -12.75 1.25 -7.06
CA ASN A 9 -11.51 1.02 -7.78
C ASN A 9 -10.28 1.47 -6.98
N ASP A 10 -10.37 2.60 -6.27
CA ASP A 10 -9.27 3.07 -5.42
C ASP A 10 -9.00 2.10 -4.26
N LEU A 11 -10.07 1.53 -3.68
CA LEU A 11 -9.94 0.52 -2.62
C LEU A 11 -9.29 -0.77 -3.11
N GLU A 12 -9.61 -1.23 -4.34
CA GLU A 12 -8.95 -2.39 -4.95
C GLU A 12 -7.48 -2.11 -5.27
N ILE A 13 -7.15 -0.91 -5.77
CA ILE A 13 -5.75 -0.51 -6.00
C ILE A 13 -4.93 -0.54 -4.70
N ILE A 14 -5.49 -0.02 -3.60
CA ILE A 14 -4.83 -0.08 -2.29
C ILE A 14 -4.65 -1.54 -1.85
N LYS A 15 -5.66 -2.39 -2.08
CA LYS A 15 -5.57 -3.82 -1.75
C LYS A 15 -4.44 -4.52 -2.51
N ASP A 16 -4.33 -4.28 -3.81
CA ASP A 16 -3.25 -4.83 -4.63
C ASP A 16 -1.88 -4.39 -4.12
N CYS A 17 -1.76 -3.12 -3.68
CA CYS A 17 -0.54 -2.60 -3.09
C CYS A 17 -0.21 -3.26 -1.74
N LEU A 18 -1.20 -3.46 -0.87
CA LEU A 18 -1.01 -4.16 0.41
C LEU A 18 -0.53 -5.60 0.18
N ILE A 19 -1.18 -6.35 -0.71
CA ILE A 19 -0.81 -7.72 -1.04
C ILE A 19 0.59 -7.78 -1.65
N PHE A 20 0.90 -6.88 -2.58
CA PHE A 20 2.22 -6.82 -3.21
C PHE A 20 3.33 -6.51 -2.19
N SER A 21 3.07 -5.63 -1.22
CA SER A 21 4.02 -5.32 -0.15
C SER A 21 4.26 -6.46 0.83
N GLU A 22 3.36 -7.44 0.95
CA GLU A 22 3.57 -8.61 1.82
C GLU A 22 4.67 -9.57 1.31
N ASP A 23 5.04 -9.50 0.03
CA ASP A 23 6.07 -10.39 -0.54
C ASP A 23 7.47 -10.04 -0.01
N GLU A 24 8.09 -10.97 0.71
CA GLU A 24 9.44 -10.81 1.27
C GLU A 24 10.52 -10.64 0.20
N ARG A 25 10.26 -11.02 -1.06
CA ARG A 25 11.16 -10.77 -2.20
C ARG A 25 11.14 -9.32 -2.65
N VAL A 26 10.05 -8.60 -2.34
CA VAL A 26 9.88 -7.17 -2.65
C VAL A 26 10.41 -6.34 -1.49
N PHE A 27 9.95 -6.64 -0.28
CA PHE A 27 10.39 -5.97 0.95
C PHE A 27 10.94 -7.01 1.94
N PRO A 28 12.27 -7.15 2.09
CA PRO A 28 12.86 -8.11 3.01
C PRO A 28 12.43 -7.86 4.47
N GLY A 29 12.27 -8.93 5.24
CA GLY A 29 11.82 -8.84 6.64
C GLY A 29 12.65 -7.91 7.52
N TRP A 30 13.97 -7.86 7.33
CA TRP A 30 14.88 -7.03 8.12
C TRP A 30 14.70 -5.52 7.91
N GLU A 31 14.19 -5.09 6.75
CA GLU A 31 13.98 -3.67 6.42
C GLU A 31 12.50 -3.27 6.56
N PHE A 32 11.59 -4.23 6.60
CA PHE A 32 10.15 -3.98 6.53
C PHE A 32 9.66 -2.99 7.58
N GLU A 33 9.95 -3.24 8.85
CA GLU A 33 9.52 -2.33 9.92
C GLU A 33 10.18 -0.94 9.81
N THR A 34 11.37 -0.85 9.22
CA THR A 34 12.04 0.45 8.96
C THR A 34 11.33 1.22 7.85
N LEU A 35 10.91 0.54 6.79
CA LEU A 35 10.24 1.16 5.63
C LEU A 35 8.78 1.52 5.90
N PHE A 36 8.08 0.71 6.69
CA PHE A 36 6.64 0.87 6.93
C PHE A 36 6.31 1.48 8.30
N GLY A 37 7.24 1.43 9.27
CA GLY A 37 6.98 1.88 10.65
C GLY A 37 6.06 0.94 11.45
N ILE A 38 5.74 -0.22 10.90
CA ILE A 38 4.82 -1.23 11.43
C ILE A 38 5.41 -2.62 11.19
N SER A 39 5.26 -3.52 12.18
CA SER A 39 5.66 -4.93 12.06
C SER A 39 4.91 -5.63 10.93
N ARG A 40 5.54 -6.62 10.27
CA ARG A 40 4.90 -7.39 9.19
C ARG A 40 3.61 -8.08 9.63
N GLU A 41 3.54 -8.55 10.87
CA GLU A 41 2.36 -9.22 11.42
C GLU A 41 1.15 -8.28 11.48
N ARG A 42 1.35 -7.07 11.99
CA ARG A 42 0.31 -6.02 12.06
C ARG A 42 -0.06 -5.52 10.66
N PHE A 43 0.92 -5.35 9.77
CA PHE A 43 0.65 -5.02 8.36
C PHE A 43 -0.23 -6.09 7.70
N SER A 44 0.07 -7.36 7.95
CA SER A 44 -0.72 -8.47 7.39
C SER A 44 -2.13 -8.54 7.95
N ALA A 45 -2.33 -8.16 9.22
CA ALA A 45 -3.66 -8.03 9.78
C ALA A 45 -4.47 -6.96 9.03
N VAL A 46 -3.88 -5.78 8.79
CA VAL A 46 -4.51 -4.72 7.98
C VAL A 46 -4.82 -5.20 6.57
N SER A 47 -3.87 -5.86 5.88
CA SER A 47 -4.03 -6.39 4.52
C SER A 47 -5.23 -7.34 4.42
N LYS A 48 -5.40 -8.24 5.40
CA LYS A 48 -6.50 -9.22 5.43
C LYS A 48 -7.86 -8.60 5.72
N GLU A 49 -7.91 -7.57 6.54
CA GLU A 49 -9.16 -6.91 6.93
C GLU A 49 -9.60 -5.86 5.90
N TRP A 50 -8.71 -5.42 5.01
CA TRP A 50 -9.01 -4.41 4.00
C TRP A 50 -10.16 -4.81 3.05
N PRO A 51 -11.12 -3.92 2.76
CA PRO A 51 -11.23 -2.51 3.19
C PRO A 51 -12.05 -2.29 4.48
N ALA A 52 -12.45 -3.36 5.17
CA ALA A 52 -13.28 -3.31 6.39
C ALA A 52 -12.45 -3.03 7.65
N VAL A 53 -11.65 -1.96 7.62
CA VAL A 53 -10.72 -1.56 8.68
C VAL A 53 -11.15 -0.28 9.38
N ASP A 54 -10.60 -0.03 10.57
CA ASP A 54 -10.76 1.25 11.27
C ASP A 54 -9.84 2.33 10.66
N SER A 55 -10.43 3.34 10.01
CA SER A 55 -9.68 4.42 9.35
C SER A 55 -8.96 5.38 10.30
N GLU A 56 -9.26 5.33 11.59
CA GLU A 56 -8.58 6.09 12.65
C GLU A 56 -7.40 5.31 13.27
N SER A 57 -7.24 4.03 12.90
CA SER A 57 -6.12 3.21 13.36
C SER A 57 -4.80 3.67 12.74
N GLN A 58 -3.81 3.92 13.61
CA GLN A 58 -2.45 4.25 13.19
C GLN A 58 -1.82 3.13 12.34
N ASP A 59 -2.15 1.86 12.62
CA ASP A 59 -1.63 0.73 11.85
C ASP A 59 -2.17 0.72 10.42
N VAL A 60 -3.44 1.07 10.26
CA VAL A 60 -4.08 1.16 8.95
C VAL A 60 -3.45 2.29 8.16
N GLU A 61 -3.23 3.43 8.80
CA GLU A 61 -2.53 4.57 8.18
C GLU A 61 -1.10 4.20 7.76
N MET A 62 -0.31 3.59 8.66
CA MET A 62 1.07 3.17 8.37
C MET A 62 1.13 2.14 7.24
N ALA A 63 0.25 1.13 7.25
CA ALA A 63 0.25 0.10 6.22
C ALA A 63 -0.13 0.66 4.85
N VAL A 64 -1.21 1.45 4.78
CA VAL A 64 -1.70 2.01 3.51
C VAL A 64 -0.75 3.08 2.98
N ILE A 65 -0.46 4.12 3.76
CA ILE A 65 0.43 5.21 3.30
C ILE A 65 1.84 4.65 3.02
N GLY A 66 2.33 3.73 3.87
CA GLY A 66 3.61 3.07 3.68
C GLY A 66 3.70 2.27 2.39
N CYS A 67 2.69 1.46 2.04
CA CYS A 67 2.73 0.68 0.80
C CYS A 67 2.68 1.58 -0.43
N LEU A 68 1.81 2.59 -0.44
CA LEU A 68 1.69 3.52 -1.56
C LEU A 68 2.99 4.31 -1.79
N ASN A 69 3.57 4.85 -0.72
CA ASN A 69 4.83 5.61 -0.80
C ASN A 69 6.01 4.72 -1.22
N ASN A 70 6.14 3.53 -0.65
CA ASN A 70 7.25 2.64 -0.97
C ASN A 70 7.13 2.07 -2.41
N ILE A 71 5.93 1.83 -2.91
CA ILE A 71 5.71 1.41 -4.31
C ILE A 71 6.00 2.55 -5.29
N LEU A 72 5.63 3.80 -4.97
CA LEU A 72 5.89 4.96 -5.84
C LEU A 72 7.35 5.44 -5.80
N GLY A 73 8.00 5.34 -4.63
CA GLY A 73 9.29 5.96 -4.38
C GLY A 73 10.43 4.96 -4.24
N TYR A 74 10.32 4.03 -3.28
CA TYR A 74 11.40 3.10 -2.92
C TYR A 74 11.64 2.07 -4.03
N LEU A 75 10.58 1.47 -4.54
CA LEU A 75 10.65 0.57 -5.67
C LEU A 75 10.83 1.39 -6.94
N HIS A 76 12.08 1.61 -7.34
CA HIS A 76 12.45 2.18 -8.64
C HIS A 76 12.10 1.23 -9.79
N MET A 77 10.81 0.94 -9.96
CA MET A 77 10.31 0.03 -10.99
C MET A 77 10.40 0.68 -12.37
N SER A 78 10.85 -0.09 -13.35
CA SER A 78 10.71 0.32 -14.75
C SER A 78 9.23 0.26 -15.17
N ASP A 79 8.86 0.99 -16.23
CA ASP A 79 7.52 0.91 -16.83
C ASP A 79 7.10 -0.52 -17.16
N LYS A 80 8.07 -1.37 -17.53
CA LYS A 80 7.84 -2.78 -17.84
C LYS A 80 7.52 -3.57 -16.56
N ASP A 81 8.31 -3.37 -15.50
CA ASP A 81 8.09 -4.05 -14.23
C ASP A 81 6.75 -3.63 -13.62
N TRP A 82 6.40 -2.36 -13.71
CA TRP A 82 5.11 -1.85 -13.26
C TRP A 82 3.95 -2.58 -13.96
N LYS A 83 3.97 -2.64 -15.30
CA LYS A 83 2.91 -3.31 -16.10
C LYS A 83 2.83 -4.82 -15.85
N ASN A 84 3.91 -5.45 -15.40
CA ASN A 84 3.91 -6.88 -15.09
C ASN A 84 3.29 -7.16 -13.71
N ASN A 85 3.31 -6.19 -12.79
CA ASN A 85 2.83 -6.37 -11.42
C ASN A 85 1.48 -5.70 -11.15
N PHE A 86 1.16 -4.62 -11.86
CA PHE A 86 -0.02 -3.80 -11.61
C PHE A 86 -0.83 -3.52 -12.88
N SER A 87 -2.16 -3.51 -12.73
CA SER A 87 -3.10 -3.12 -13.79
C SER A 87 -3.40 -1.62 -13.82
N PHE A 88 -2.99 -0.88 -12.80
CA PHE A 88 -3.13 0.58 -12.69
C PHE A 88 -1.80 1.27 -13.02
N THR A 89 -1.82 2.59 -13.17
CA THR A 89 -0.64 3.42 -13.47
C THR A 89 -0.06 4.08 -12.22
N PRO A 90 1.21 4.51 -12.23
CA PRO A 90 1.78 5.30 -11.13
C PRO A 90 0.99 6.58 -10.83
N ASN A 91 0.40 7.22 -11.85
CA ASN A 91 -0.40 8.43 -11.68
C ASN A 91 -1.74 8.17 -10.98
N GLU A 92 -2.38 7.02 -11.23
CA GLU A 92 -3.59 6.61 -10.50
C GLU A 92 -3.25 6.39 -9.02
N LEU A 93 -2.15 5.72 -8.73
CA LEU A 93 -1.70 5.49 -7.36
C LEU A 93 -1.37 6.80 -6.63
N LEU A 94 -0.65 7.71 -7.30
CA LEU A 94 -0.33 9.02 -6.75
C LEU A 94 -1.58 9.86 -6.45
N LYS A 95 -2.61 9.75 -7.29
CA LYS A 95 -3.89 10.43 -7.06
C LYS A 95 -4.58 9.90 -5.80
N ILE A 96 -4.55 8.58 -5.59
CA ILE A 96 -5.12 7.95 -4.38
C ILE A 96 -4.37 8.44 -3.14
N LEU A 97 -3.04 8.38 -3.14
CA LEU A 97 -2.22 8.82 -2.02
C LEU A 97 -2.56 10.26 -1.59
N ARG A 98 -2.65 11.18 -2.55
CA ARG A 98 -3.02 12.59 -2.30
C ARG A 98 -4.43 12.80 -1.75
N ASN A 99 -5.32 11.84 -1.93
CA ASN A 99 -6.70 11.94 -1.45
C ASN A 99 -6.87 11.41 -0.02
N ILE A 100 -5.93 10.59 0.45
CA ILE A 100 -6.00 9.92 1.75
C ILE A 100 -5.07 10.54 2.81
N GLU A 101 -3.98 11.20 2.39
CA GLU A 101 -3.19 12.14 3.20
C GLU A 101 -4.01 13.35 3.66
#